data_AF-A0A5E4IXT0-F1
#
_entry.id   AF-A0A5E4IXT0-F1
#
_cell.length_a   1.000
_cell.length_b   1.000
_cell.length_c   1.000
_cell.angle_alpha   90.00
_cell.angle_beta   90.00
_cell.angle_gamma   90.00
#
_symmetry.space_group_name_H-M   'P 1'
#
loop_
_entity.id
_entity.type
_entity.pdbx_description
1 polymer ?
#
loop_
_entity_poly.entity_id
_entity_poly.type
_entity_poly.pdbx_seq_one_letter_code
_entity_poly.pdbx_strand_id
1 'polypeptide(L)'
;MALACAGLEPVEDVRGQKDLFGRELKITRKAVADNLVSAAQIIMGEGDEGIPAVIIRDAPVPIQEVRGEIPTIAPQECMYIGALRSGPCSYTGGYDDLIDQAKKALSNAYAPYSGFEVGAALLARSGKIYAASNMENASSGADICAERVALAKALAEGEREFLAIAVVGNTPEPISPCGICRQSLMEFGGDIQIIMANLQGEAATAKLSDLLPRAFTGRCMRKLDEY
;
A
#
# COMPACT_ATOMS: atom_id res chain seq x y z
N MET A 1 14.50 18.51 10.95
CA MET A 1 13.52 17.81 11.81
C MET A 1 13.73 18.27 13.25
N ALA A 2 12.65 18.55 13.97
CA ALA A 2 12.65 18.92 15.36
C ALA A 2 12.98 17.70 16.23
N LEU A 3 13.95 17.84 17.13
CA LEU A 3 14.30 16.80 18.09
C LEU A 3 13.55 16.97 19.42
N ALA A 4 13.14 18.20 19.74
CA ALA A 4 12.39 18.54 20.92
C ALA A 4 11.58 19.83 20.66
N CYS A 5 10.48 20.00 21.40
CA CYS A 5 9.70 21.22 21.42
C CYS A 5 9.25 21.53 22.86
N ALA A 6 9.01 22.80 23.16
CA ALA A 6 8.42 23.23 24.42
C ALA A 6 7.43 24.37 24.15
N GLY A 7 6.31 24.37 24.88
CA GLY A 7 5.34 25.46 24.82
C GLY A 7 4.43 25.46 23.59
N LEU A 8 4.37 24.38 22.80
CA LEU A 8 3.48 24.24 21.65
C LEU A 8 3.09 22.78 21.43
N GLU A 9 2.00 22.54 20.71
CA GLU A 9 1.62 21.20 20.23
C GLU A 9 2.52 20.79 19.04
N PRO A 10 3.39 19.77 19.16
CA PRO A 10 4.31 19.40 18.10
C PRO A 10 3.64 18.84 16.85
N VAL A 11 2.50 18.16 17.02
CA VAL A 11 1.73 17.52 15.95
C VAL A 11 0.28 17.90 16.08
N GLU A 12 -0.24 18.59 15.07
CA GLU A 12 -1.61 19.06 15.02
C GLU A 12 -2.45 18.13 14.14
N ASP A 13 -3.52 17.56 14.68
CA ASP A 13 -4.50 16.80 13.91
C ASP A 13 -5.56 17.75 13.35
N VAL A 14 -5.55 17.95 12.03
CA VAL A 14 -6.47 18.87 11.34
C VAL A 14 -7.51 18.12 10.53
N ARG A 15 -7.67 16.80 10.74
CA ARG A 15 -8.75 16.02 10.11
C ARG A 15 -10.12 16.59 10.50
N GLY A 16 -11.05 16.63 9.54
CA GLY A 16 -12.38 17.22 9.71
C GLY A 16 -12.42 18.76 9.58
N GLN A 17 -11.28 19.44 9.58
CA GLN A 17 -11.23 20.88 9.26
C GLN A 17 -11.41 21.10 7.75
N LYS A 18 -11.84 22.31 7.37
CA LYS A 18 -11.99 22.71 5.96
C LYS A 18 -10.76 23.45 5.47
N ASP A 19 -10.30 23.12 4.26
CA ASP A 19 -9.26 23.88 3.57
C ASP A 19 -9.78 25.26 3.09
N LEU A 20 -8.89 26.05 2.48
CA LEU A 20 -9.22 27.38 1.92
C LEU A 20 -10.31 27.35 0.84
N PHE A 21 -10.63 26.17 0.30
CA PHE A 21 -11.65 25.95 -0.74
C PHE A 21 -12.89 25.23 -0.18
N GLY A 22 -13.00 25.10 1.15
CA GLY A 22 -14.14 24.49 1.82
C GLY A 22 -14.16 22.96 1.79
N ARG A 23 -13.08 22.30 1.33
CA ARG A 23 -12.97 20.84 1.27
C ARG A 23 -12.50 20.29 2.60
N GLU A 24 -13.15 19.24 3.06
CA GLU A 24 -12.81 18.58 4.33
C GLU A 24 -11.49 17.81 4.22
N LEU A 25 -10.60 18.04 5.18
CA LEU A 25 -9.33 17.35 5.31
C LEU A 25 -9.56 15.95 5.89
N LYS A 26 -9.34 14.91 5.06
CA LYS A 26 -9.58 13.51 5.45
C LYS A 26 -8.37 12.84 6.11
N ILE A 27 -7.16 13.24 5.74
CA ILE A 27 -5.90 12.61 6.15
C ILE A 27 -4.88 13.72 6.33
N THR A 28 -4.74 14.25 7.55
CA THR A 28 -3.84 15.37 7.77
C THR A 28 -3.47 15.50 9.25
N ARG A 29 -2.32 14.94 9.61
CA ARG A 29 -1.54 15.40 10.77
C ARG A 29 -0.42 16.30 10.27
N LYS A 30 -0.31 17.47 10.87
CA LYS A 30 0.69 18.50 10.56
C LYS A 30 1.79 18.44 11.59
N ALA A 31 3.03 18.23 11.15
CA ALA A 31 4.21 18.27 12.01
C ALA A 31 4.59 19.75 12.28
N VAL A 32 3.88 20.39 13.21
CA VAL A 32 4.03 21.82 13.52
C VAL A 32 5.46 22.17 13.93
N ALA A 33 6.06 21.35 14.81
CA ALA A 33 7.43 21.59 15.26
C ALA A 33 8.44 21.49 14.11
N ASP A 34 8.31 20.48 13.23
CA ASP A 34 9.17 20.33 12.06
C ASP A 34 9.03 21.51 11.09
N ASN A 35 7.81 21.95 10.83
CA ASN A 35 7.52 23.08 9.96
C ASN A 35 8.17 24.38 10.47
N LEU A 36 8.18 24.61 11.79
CA LEU A 36 8.85 25.76 12.38
C LEU A 36 10.38 25.64 12.29
N VAL A 37 10.92 24.44 12.53
CA VAL A 37 12.36 24.17 12.42
C VAL A 37 12.87 24.35 10.99
N SER A 38 12.05 24.13 9.96
CA SER A 38 12.43 24.39 8.56
C SER A 38 12.88 25.84 8.33
N ALA A 39 12.39 26.82 9.11
CA ALA A 39 12.87 28.19 9.03
C ALA A 39 14.33 28.33 9.49
N ALA A 40 14.74 27.57 10.51
CA ALA A 40 16.13 27.52 10.98
C ALA A 40 17.04 26.79 9.98
N GLN A 41 16.50 25.79 9.27
CA GLN A 41 17.25 25.05 8.25
C GLN A 41 17.72 25.94 7.10
N ILE A 42 16.93 26.95 6.70
CA ILE A 42 17.34 27.95 5.70
C ILE A 42 18.59 28.74 6.13
N ILE A 43 18.74 28.99 7.43
CA ILE A 43 19.87 29.76 7.98
C ILE A 43 21.07 28.85 8.29
N MET A 44 20.82 27.59 8.64
CA MET A 44 21.86 26.60 8.95
C MET A 44 22.71 26.23 7.73
N GLY A 45 22.08 26.12 6.55
CA GLY A 45 22.68 25.46 5.38
C GLY A 45 22.15 24.02 5.22
N GLU A 46 22.77 23.23 4.32
CA GLU A 46 22.37 21.83 4.09
C GLU A 46 23.11 20.84 5.03
N GLY A 47 24.03 21.34 5.86
CA GLY A 47 24.84 20.57 6.79
C GLY A 47 24.97 21.24 8.17
N ASP A 48 26.21 21.47 8.60
CA ASP A 48 26.58 22.01 9.92
C ASP A 48 27.22 23.40 9.84
N GLU A 49 26.88 24.19 8.82
CA GLU A 49 27.54 25.47 8.50
C GLU A 49 27.30 26.56 9.57
N GLY A 50 26.38 26.35 10.50
CA GLY A 50 26.21 27.19 11.70
C GLY A 50 25.17 26.66 12.69
N ILE A 51 25.07 27.31 13.85
CA ILE A 51 23.99 27.09 14.81
C ILE A 51 22.89 28.13 14.53
N PRO A 52 21.79 27.75 13.85
CA PRO A 52 20.75 28.71 13.51
C PRO A 52 19.89 29.03 14.74
N ALA A 53 19.52 30.30 14.87
CA ALA A 53 18.47 30.72 15.79
C ALA A 53 17.44 31.56 15.03
N VAL A 54 16.17 31.19 15.12
CA VAL A 54 15.08 31.88 14.44
C VAL A 54 14.03 32.29 15.45
N ILE A 55 13.60 33.55 15.36
CA ILE A 55 12.48 34.09 16.12
C ILE A 55 11.32 34.29 15.16
N ILE A 56 10.25 33.52 15.34
CA ILE A 56 9.02 33.64 14.57
C ILE A 56 8.00 34.38 15.44
N ARG A 57 7.63 35.60 15.04
CA ARG A 57 6.60 36.39 15.72
C ARG A 57 5.24 36.06 15.13
N ASP A 58 4.21 36.09 15.97
CA ASP A 58 2.81 35.89 15.57
C ASP A 58 2.57 34.59 14.79
N ALA A 59 3.33 33.54 15.13
CA ALA A 59 3.14 32.22 14.54
C ALA A 59 1.71 31.73 14.81
N PRO A 60 0.96 31.27 13.79
CA PRO A 60 -0.41 30.77 13.93
C PRO A 60 -0.40 29.35 14.52
N VAL A 61 0.23 29.20 15.68
CA VAL A 61 0.37 27.93 16.40
C VAL A 61 -0.11 28.14 17.85
N PRO A 62 -0.97 27.25 18.38
CA PRO A 62 -1.43 27.37 19.75
C PRO A 62 -0.26 27.14 20.71
N ILE A 63 -0.04 28.11 21.60
CA ILE A 63 0.93 28.00 22.70
C ILE A 63 0.24 27.27 23.85
N GLN A 64 0.80 26.16 24.28
CA GLN A 64 0.27 25.33 25.36
C GLN A 64 1.39 24.71 26.18
N GLU A 65 1.16 24.48 27.47
CA GLU A 65 2.11 23.76 28.32
C GLU A 65 2.11 22.26 27.98
N VAL A 66 2.85 21.92 26.93
CA VAL A 66 3.13 20.54 26.52
C VAL A 66 4.52 20.18 27.00
N ARG A 67 4.61 19.09 27.76
CA ARG A 67 5.87 18.44 28.15
C ARG A 67 5.77 16.97 27.73
N GLY A 68 6.68 16.53 26.86
CA GLY A 68 6.69 15.15 26.38
C GLY A 68 7.56 14.98 25.14
N GLU A 69 7.69 13.73 24.70
CA GLU A 69 8.35 13.40 23.43
C GLU A 69 7.47 13.83 22.25
N ILE A 70 8.10 14.21 21.13
CA ILE A 70 7.39 14.52 19.90
C ILE A 70 6.76 13.22 19.39
N PRO A 71 5.42 13.13 19.22
CA PRO A 71 4.78 11.92 18.75
C PRO A 71 5.16 11.65 17.30
N THR A 72 5.38 10.37 16.96
CA THR A 72 5.63 9.96 15.58
C THR A 72 4.33 9.99 14.77
N ILE A 73 4.43 10.45 13.52
CA ILE A 73 3.32 10.44 12.56
C ILE A 73 3.57 9.29 11.57
N ALA A 74 2.59 8.41 11.39
CA ALA A 74 2.68 7.39 10.34
C ALA A 74 2.77 8.06 8.95
N PRO A 75 3.57 7.54 8.00
CA PRO A 75 3.74 8.15 6.67
C PRO A 75 2.42 8.47 5.95
N GLN A 76 1.41 7.61 6.13
CA GLN A 76 0.08 7.75 5.52
C GLN A 76 -0.73 8.89 6.15
N GLU A 77 -0.44 9.27 7.40
CA GLU A 77 -1.15 10.34 8.12
C GLU A 77 -0.49 11.71 7.98
N CYS A 78 0.76 11.76 7.53
CA CYS A 78 1.53 12.99 7.37
C CYS A 78 1.02 13.80 6.17
N MET A 79 0.79 15.11 6.36
CA MET A 79 0.35 16.01 5.30
C MET A 79 1.23 15.96 4.03
N TYR A 80 2.55 15.86 4.19
CA TYR A 80 3.50 15.89 3.08
C TYR A 80 3.69 14.52 2.43
N ILE A 81 3.78 13.47 3.24
CA ILE A 81 4.06 12.11 2.75
C ILE A 81 2.77 11.41 2.32
N GLY A 82 1.65 11.63 3.00
CA GLY A 82 0.35 11.08 2.63
C GLY A 82 -0.16 11.57 1.27
N ALA A 83 0.37 12.69 0.77
CA ALA A 83 0.13 13.18 -0.60
C ALA A 83 0.91 12.39 -1.66
N LEU A 84 2.05 11.80 -1.30
CA LEU A 84 2.83 10.91 -2.15
C LEU A 84 2.18 9.53 -2.11
N ARG A 85 1.16 9.33 -2.96
CA ARG A 85 0.47 8.04 -3.11
C ARG A 85 1.41 7.02 -3.73
N SER A 86 2.14 6.29 -2.89
CA SER A 86 2.86 5.08 -3.27
C SER A 86 2.49 3.96 -2.32
N GLY A 87 1.89 2.89 -2.83
CA GLY A 87 1.52 1.70 -2.08
C GLY A 87 0.02 1.50 -1.83
N PRO A 88 -0.34 0.51 -1.00
CA PRO A 88 -1.73 0.16 -0.72
C PRO A 88 -2.53 1.32 -0.12
N CYS A 89 -3.73 1.53 -0.61
CA CYS A 89 -4.71 2.49 -0.07
C CYS A 89 -5.97 1.77 0.39
N SER A 90 -6.77 2.39 1.25
CA SER A 90 -8.05 1.82 1.67
C SER A 90 -8.94 1.52 0.47
N TYR A 91 -9.52 0.33 0.43
CA TYR A 91 -10.43 -0.06 -0.64
C TYR A 91 -11.74 0.74 -0.54
N THR A 92 -12.22 1.24 -1.69
CA THR A 92 -13.38 2.16 -1.75
C THR A 92 -14.56 1.58 -2.54
N GLY A 93 -14.54 0.29 -2.88
CA GLY A 93 -15.60 -0.39 -3.63
C GLY A 93 -15.27 -0.67 -5.10
N GLY A 94 -16.21 -1.29 -5.81
CA GLY A 94 -16.15 -1.52 -7.27
C GLY A 94 -15.71 -2.93 -7.71
N TYR A 95 -15.21 -3.73 -6.78
CA TYR A 95 -14.77 -5.12 -6.97
C TYR A 95 -15.31 -6.06 -5.87
N ASP A 96 -16.45 -5.74 -5.28
CA ASP A 96 -16.99 -6.44 -4.11
C ASP A 96 -17.31 -7.91 -4.42
N ASP A 97 -17.89 -8.18 -5.60
CA ASP A 97 -18.10 -9.54 -6.08
C ASP A 97 -16.78 -10.31 -6.20
N LEU A 98 -15.67 -9.65 -6.57
CA LEU A 98 -14.37 -10.29 -6.68
C LEU A 98 -13.86 -10.75 -5.30
N ILE A 99 -14.04 -9.92 -4.26
CA ILE A 99 -13.72 -10.29 -2.87
C ILE A 99 -14.57 -11.48 -2.43
N ASP A 100 -15.87 -11.47 -2.74
CA ASP A 100 -16.79 -12.54 -2.38
C ASP A 100 -16.47 -13.87 -3.08
N GLN A 101 -16.10 -13.83 -4.36
CA GLN A 101 -15.65 -15.02 -5.07
C GLN A 101 -14.33 -15.56 -4.50
N ALA A 102 -13.38 -14.69 -4.13
CA ALA A 102 -12.14 -15.09 -3.48
C ALA A 102 -12.40 -15.71 -2.09
N LYS A 103 -13.31 -15.12 -1.30
CA LYS A 103 -13.76 -15.69 -0.01
C LYS A 103 -14.35 -17.08 -0.17
N LYS A 104 -15.23 -17.28 -1.17
CA LYS A 104 -15.81 -18.60 -1.44
C LYS A 104 -14.76 -19.63 -1.86
N ALA A 105 -13.70 -19.21 -2.53
CA ALA A 105 -12.65 -20.11 -2.99
C ALA A 105 -11.81 -20.68 -1.83
N LEU A 106 -11.72 -20.00 -0.68
CA LEU A 106 -10.95 -20.45 0.50
C LEU A 106 -11.28 -21.89 0.91
N SER A 107 -12.54 -22.30 0.84
CA SER A 107 -12.96 -23.66 1.25
C SER A 107 -12.37 -24.78 0.39
N ASN A 108 -11.77 -24.45 -0.75
CA ASN A 108 -11.10 -25.40 -1.63
C ASN A 108 -9.58 -25.40 -1.42
N ALA A 109 -9.05 -24.66 -0.45
CA ALA A 109 -7.62 -24.65 -0.16
C ALA A 109 -7.15 -26.04 0.26
N TYR A 110 -6.03 -26.48 -0.29
CA TYR A 110 -5.33 -27.67 0.17
C TYR A 110 -4.07 -27.21 0.89
N ALA A 111 -4.18 -26.98 2.20
CA ALA A 111 -3.08 -26.45 3.01
C ALA A 111 -2.82 -27.27 4.30
N PRO A 112 -2.59 -28.59 4.21
CA PRO A 112 -2.44 -29.44 5.39
C PRO A 112 -1.12 -29.21 6.15
N TYR A 113 -0.12 -28.54 5.54
CA TYR A 113 1.19 -28.34 6.15
C TYR A 113 1.25 -27.01 6.91
N SER A 114 0.78 -25.92 6.32
CA SER A 114 0.75 -24.61 6.99
C SER A 114 -0.53 -24.36 7.79
N GLY A 115 -1.66 -24.98 7.41
CA GLY A 115 -2.98 -24.58 7.89
C GLY A 115 -3.40 -23.18 7.43
N PHE A 116 -2.70 -22.60 6.45
CA PHE A 116 -2.91 -21.23 6.01
C PHE A 116 -3.65 -21.21 4.66
N GLU A 117 -4.95 -20.97 4.73
CA GLU A 117 -5.84 -20.95 3.56
C GLU A 117 -5.88 -19.55 2.94
N VAL A 118 -5.72 -19.50 1.62
CA VAL A 118 -5.79 -18.28 0.81
C VAL A 118 -6.69 -18.53 -0.39
N GLY A 119 -7.60 -17.60 -0.65
CA GLY A 119 -8.44 -17.56 -1.84
C GLY A 119 -8.09 -16.37 -2.73
N ALA A 120 -8.22 -16.53 -4.04
CA ALA A 120 -8.05 -15.46 -5.00
C ALA A 120 -9.10 -15.54 -6.13
N ALA A 121 -9.47 -14.39 -6.67
CA ALA A 121 -10.38 -14.29 -7.81
C ALA A 121 -9.87 -13.26 -8.82
N LEU A 122 -9.60 -13.70 -10.04
CA LEU A 122 -9.04 -12.90 -11.13
C LEU A 122 -10.13 -12.53 -12.15
N LEU A 123 -10.30 -11.23 -12.41
CA LEU A 123 -11.24 -10.70 -13.40
C LEU A 123 -10.53 -10.50 -14.74
N ALA A 124 -10.94 -11.26 -15.75
CA ALA A 124 -10.51 -11.07 -17.13
C ALA A 124 -11.24 -9.90 -17.81
N ARG A 125 -10.64 -9.32 -18.86
CA ARG A 125 -11.27 -8.26 -19.67
C ARG A 125 -12.56 -8.74 -20.35
N SER A 126 -12.69 -10.05 -20.59
CA SER A 126 -13.92 -10.69 -21.08
C SER A 126 -15.10 -10.59 -20.11
N GLY A 127 -14.86 -10.22 -18.84
CA GLY A 127 -15.84 -10.20 -17.77
C GLY A 127 -15.94 -11.51 -16.99
N LYS A 128 -15.20 -12.56 -17.39
CA LYS A 128 -15.14 -13.83 -16.64
C LYS A 128 -14.29 -13.69 -15.38
N ILE A 129 -14.72 -14.37 -14.32
CA ILE A 129 -14.01 -14.44 -13.04
C ILE A 129 -13.44 -15.84 -12.83
N TYR A 130 -12.16 -15.88 -12.50
CA TYR A 130 -11.38 -17.08 -12.24
C TYR A 130 -11.02 -17.14 -10.77
N ALA A 131 -11.84 -17.85 -9.99
CA ALA A 131 -11.60 -18.06 -8.57
C ALA A 131 -10.82 -19.36 -8.31
N ALA A 132 -9.88 -19.32 -7.36
CA ALA A 132 -9.04 -20.44 -6.94
C ALA A 132 -8.49 -20.25 -5.53
N SER A 133 -7.89 -21.31 -4.98
CA SER A 133 -7.26 -21.36 -3.67
C SER A 133 -5.82 -21.85 -3.76
N ASN A 134 -5.04 -21.70 -2.68
CA ASN A 134 -3.71 -22.27 -2.61
C ASN A 134 -3.73 -23.80 -2.50
N MET A 135 -2.71 -24.43 -3.07
CA MET A 135 -2.47 -25.87 -2.98
C MET A 135 -1.02 -26.11 -2.58
N GLU A 136 -0.84 -26.78 -1.46
CA GLU A 136 0.46 -27.18 -0.95
C GLU A 136 0.84 -28.58 -1.42
N ASN A 137 2.12 -28.88 -1.30
CA ASN A 137 2.71 -30.15 -1.66
C ASN A 137 3.70 -30.60 -0.59
N ALA A 138 3.90 -31.92 -0.45
CA ALA A 138 4.91 -32.47 0.45
C ALA A 138 6.32 -31.95 0.15
N SER A 139 6.60 -31.61 -1.12
CA SER A 139 7.77 -30.84 -1.52
C SER A 139 7.37 -29.38 -1.67
N SER A 140 7.65 -28.55 -0.66
CA SER A 140 7.18 -27.16 -0.58
C SER A 140 7.62 -26.26 -1.75
N GLY A 141 8.67 -26.64 -2.50
CA GLY A 141 9.03 -25.96 -3.75
C GLY A 141 7.98 -26.06 -4.86
N ALA A 142 7.05 -27.01 -4.75
CA ALA A 142 5.93 -27.21 -5.68
C ALA A 142 4.64 -26.51 -5.21
N ASP A 143 4.64 -25.80 -4.09
CA ASP A 143 3.47 -25.09 -3.58
C ASP A 143 3.03 -23.99 -4.57
N ILE A 144 1.71 -23.88 -4.76
CA ILE A 144 1.12 -22.88 -5.63
C ILE A 144 0.12 -22.02 -4.87
N CYS A 145 0.37 -20.71 -4.88
CA CYS A 145 -0.49 -19.73 -4.23
C CYS A 145 -1.78 -19.52 -5.04
N ALA A 146 -2.86 -19.11 -4.37
CA ALA A 146 -4.18 -18.93 -4.97
C ALA A 146 -4.17 -18.04 -6.22
N GLU A 147 -3.39 -16.95 -6.19
CA GLU A 147 -3.28 -16.00 -7.30
C GLU A 147 -2.70 -16.66 -8.56
N ARG A 148 -1.69 -17.51 -8.37
CA ARG A 148 -1.05 -18.25 -9.48
C ARG A 148 -1.97 -19.33 -10.03
N VAL A 149 -2.78 -19.98 -9.19
CA VAL A 149 -3.79 -20.94 -9.65
C VAL A 149 -4.87 -20.24 -10.46
N ALA A 150 -5.40 -19.12 -9.98
CA ALA A 150 -6.41 -18.31 -10.68
C ALA A 150 -5.88 -17.83 -12.05
N LEU A 151 -4.64 -17.33 -12.07
CA LEU A 151 -3.97 -16.90 -13.30
C LEU A 151 -3.75 -18.06 -14.27
N ALA A 152 -3.21 -19.19 -13.80
CA ALA A 152 -2.97 -20.36 -14.65
C ALA A 152 -4.29 -20.89 -15.26
N LYS A 153 -5.36 -20.95 -14.46
CA LYS A 153 -6.70 -21.34 -14.93
C LYS A 153 -7.20 -20.42 -16.04
N ALA A 154 -7.11 -19.10 -15.85
CA ALA A 154 -7.56 -18.14 -16.84
C ALA A 154 -6.73 -18.23 -18.15
N LEU A 155 -5.42 -18.34 -18.03
CA LEU A 155 -4.51 -18.52 -19.17
C LEU A 155 -4.80 -19.81 -19.95
N ALA A 156 -5.07 -20.90 -19.24
CA ALA A 156 -5.42 -22.19 -19.84
C ALA A 156 -6.75 -22.15 -20.60
N GLU A 157 -7.69 -21.31 -20.18
CA GLU A 157 -8.95 -21.05 -20.89
C GLU A 157 -8.83 -19.98 -22.00
N GLY A 158 -7.62 -19.49 -22.27
CA GLY A 158 -7.35 -18.59 -23.40
C GLY A 158 -7.39 -17.10 -23.06
N GLU A 159 -7.64 -16.71 -21.81
CA GLU A 159 -7.60 -15.29 -21.40
C GLU A 159 -6.17 -14.75 -21.45
N ARG A 160 -6.01 -13.48 -21.84
CA ARG A 160 -4.70 -12.81 -21.94
C ARG A 160 -4.69 -11.39 -21.39
N GLU A 161 -5.86 -10.85 -21.06
CA GLU A 161 -6.01 -9.50 -20.53
C GLU A 161 -6.84 -9.53 -19.26
N PHE A 162 -6.38 -8.84 -18.23
CA PHE A 162 -7.00 -8.85 -16.91
C PHE A 162 -7.19 -7.42 -16.40
N LEU A 163 -8.18 -7.24 -15.52
CA LEU A 163 -8.54 -5.94 -14.97
C LEU A 163 -8.14 -5.82 -13.50
N ALA A 164 -8.43 -6.87 -12.72
CA ALA A 164 -8.21 -6.88 -11.28
C ALA A 164 -8.10 -8.30 -10.73
N ILE A 165 -7.49 -8.44 -9.56
CA ILE A 165 -7.51 -9.66 -8.75
C ILE A 165 -7.80 -9.33 -7.30
N ALA A 166 -8.69 -10.08 -6.66
CA ALA A 166 -8.88 -10.06 -5.21
C ALA A 166 -8.13 -11.22 -4.57
N VAL A 167 -7.50 -10.99 -3.41
CA VAL A 167 -6.80 -11.99 -2.59
C VAL A 167 -7.30 -11.88 -1.16
N VAL A 168 -7.67 -13.02 -0.58
CA VAL A 168 -8.28 -13.10 0.75
C VAL A 168 -7.61 -14.20 1.57
N GLY A 169 -7.29 -13.90 2.81
CA GLY A 169 -6.75 -14.86 3.77
C GLY A 169 -7.23 -14.58 5.18
N ASN A 170 -7.05 -15.55 6.08
CA ASN A 170 -7.35 -15.38 7.49
C ASN A 170 -6.16 -14.74 8.23
N THR A 171 -6.01 -13.43 8.08
CA THR A 171 -4.91 -12.63 8.65
C THR A 171 -5.44 -11.42 9.41
N PRO A 172 -4.73 -10.91 10.43
CA PRO A 172 -5.15 -9.71 11.16
C PRO A 172 -5.31 -8.47 10.27
N GLU A 173 -4.49 -8.35 9.24
CA GLU A 173 -4.51 -7.27 8.25
C GLU A 173 -4.82 -7.82 6.85
N PRO A 174 -5.25 -6.99 5.88
CA PRO A 174 -5.44 -7.42 4.49
C PRO A 174 -4.21 -8.13 3.90
N ILE A 175 -4.40 -9.37 3.42
CA ILE A 175 -3.29 -10.20 2.94
C ILE A 175 -2.67 -9.62 1.66
N SER A 176 -1.34 -9.52 1.61
CA SER A 176 -0.62 -9.06 0.43
C SER A 176 -0.14 -10.23 -0.42
N PRO A 177 -0.23 -10.17 -1.77
CA PRO A 177 0.30 -11.23 -2.63
C PRO A 177 1.81 -11.36 -2.45
N CYS A 178 2.32 -12.59 -2.49
CA CYS A 178 3.76 -12.85 -2.33
C CYS A 178 4.57 -12.39 -3.56
N GLY A 179 5.89 -12.29 -3.44
CA GLY A 179 6.75 -11.79 -4.52
C GLY A 179 6.63 -12.58 -5.83
N ILE A 180 6.49 -13.92 -5.76
CA ILE A 180 6.32 -14.78 -6.95
C ILE A 180 4.97 -14.53 -7.62
N CYS A 181 3.90 -14.33 -6.84
CA CYS A 181 2.58 -13.97 -7.37
C CYS A 181 2.63 -12.61 -8.08
N ARG A 182 3.24 -11.60 -7.44
CA ARG A 182 3.41 -10.27 -8.06
C ARG A 182 4.16 -10.36 -9.38
N GLN A 183 5.24 -11.12 -9.43
CA GLN A 183 6.05 -11.31 -10.63
C GLN A 183 5.27 -12.06 -11.73
N SER A 184 4.49 -13.08 -11.37
CA SER A 184 3.66 -13.85 -12.31
C SER A 184 2.54 -13.00 -12.90
N LEU A 185 1.84 -12.24 -12.05
CA LEU A 185 0.79 -11.32 -12.47
C LEU A 185 1.35 -10.20 -13.37
N MET A 186 2.56 -9.71 -13.10
CA MET A 186 3.18 -8.67 -13.91
C MET A 186 3.51 -9.18 -15.32
N GLU A 187 4.03 -10.40 -15.43
CA GLU A 187 4.37 -11.01 -16.72
C GLU A 187 3.13 -11.24 -17.59
N PHE A 188 2.06 -11.77 -17.02
CA PHE A 188 0.90 -12.23 -17.79
C PHE A 188 -0.31 -11.31 -17.77
N GLY A 189 -0.42 -10.42 -16.79
CA GLY A 189 -1.55 -9.50 -16.66
C GLY A 189 -1.21 -8.02 -16.73
N GLY A 190 0.07 -7.65 -16.62
CA GLY A 190 0.50 -6.27 -16.60
C GLY A 190 0.03 -5.53 -15.34
N ASP A 191 -0.18 -4.22 -15.45
CA ASP A 191 -0.45 -3.34 -14.30
C ASP A 191 -1.93 -3.29 -13.89
N ILE A 192 -2.43 -4.44 -13.42
CA ILE A 192 -3.81 -4.64 -12.95
C ILE A 192 -4.05 -4.08 -11.54
N GLN A 193 -5.32 -3.95 -11.15
CA GLN A 193 -5.67 -3.64 -9.77
C GLN A 193 -5.56 -4.87 -8.87
N ILE A 194 -4.94 -4.69 -7.71
CA ILE A 194 -4.85 -5.71 -6.66
C ILE A 194 -5.77 -5.28 -5.52
N ILE A 195 -6.66 -6.17 -5.10
CA ILE A 195 -7.52 -6.01 -3.94
C ILE A 195 -7.05 -7.02 -2.90
N MET A 196 -6.53 -6.52 -1.79
CA MET A 196 -6.07 -7.29 -0.65
C MET A 196 -7.15 -7.22 0.41
N ALA A 197 -7.59 -8.34 0.94
CA ALA A 197 -8.64 -8.36 1.97
C ALA A 197 -8.38 -9.44 3.01
N ASN A 198 -9.00 -9.28 4.18
CA ASN A 198 -9.01 -10.30 5.22
C ASN A 198 -10.43 -10.80 5.49
N LEU A 199 -10.57 -11.77 6.39
CA LEU A 199 -11.87 -12.31 6.80
C LEU A 199 -12.63 -11.41 7.79
N GLN A 200 -11.95 -10.41 8.36
CA GLN A 200 -12.50 -9.43 9.29
C GLN A 200 -13.26 -8.30 8.59
N GLY A 201 -13.21 -8.25 7.24
CA GLY A 201 -13.92 -7.27 6.43
C GLY A 201 -13.09 -6.04 6.05
N GLU A 202 -11.81 -6.02 6.38
CA GLU A 202 -10.89 -4.97 5.97
C GLU A 202 -10.35 -5.28 4.59
N ALA A 203 -10.16 -4.22 3.79
CA ALA A 203 -9.61 -4.33 2.45
C ALA A 203 -8.77 -3.11 2.08
N ALA A 204 -7.73 -3.39 1.31
CA ALA A 204 -6.84 -2.41 0.70
C ALA A 204 -6.74 -2.68 -0.80
N THR A 205 -6.38 -1.65 -1.57
CA THR A 205 -6.15 -1.76 -3.00
C THR A 205 -4.89 -1.04 -3.43
N ALA A 206 -4.22 -1.58 -4.44
CA ALA A 206 -3.00 -1.03 -5.03
C ALA A 206 -2.94 -1.39 -6.51
N LYS A 207 -2.18 -0.61 -7.30
CA LYS A 207 -1.72 -1.10 -8.59
C LYS A 207 -0.64 -2.15 -8.39
N LEU A 208 -0.51 -3.09 -9.33
CA LEU A 208 0.55 -4.07 -9.25
C LEU A 208 1.94 -3.41 -9.32
N SER A 209 2.07 -2.32 -10.09
CA SER A 209 3.29 -1.50 -10.17
C SER A 209 3.67 -0.84 -8.83
N ASP A 210 2.71 -0.59 -7.94
CA ASP A 210 2.97 -0.10 -6.57
C ASP A 210 3.55 -1.22 -5.69
N LEU A 211 3.13 -2.47 -5.91
CA LEU A 211 3.56 -3.63 -5.12
C LEU A 211 4.86 -4.26 -5.64
N LEU A 212 5.19 -4.04 -6.90
CA LEU A 212 6.42 -4.51 -7.54
C LEU A 212 7.03 -3.41 -8.42
N PRO A 213 7.57 -2.35 -7.80
CA PRO A 213 8.19 -1.26 -8.53
C PRO A 213 9.40 -1.75 -9.31
N ARG A 214 9.58 -1.24 -10.53
CA ARG A 214 10.70 -1.60 -11.42
C ARG A 214 10.80 -3.11 -11.69
N ALA A 215 9.65 -3.76 -11.85
CA ALA A 215 9.55 -5.19 -12.08
C ALA A 215 10.48 -5.69 -13.20
N PHE A 216 11.06 -6.86 -12.97
CA PHE A 216 11.78 -7.60 -14.01
C PHE A 216 10.78 -8.11 -15.04
N THR A 217 11.06 -7.91 -16.34
CA THR A 217 10.18 -8.34 -17.45
C THR A 217 11.04 -8.86 -18.60
N GLY A 218 10.42 -9.44 -19.63
CA GLY A 218 11.14 -9.87 -20.85
C GLY A 218 12.06 -8.80 -21.46
N ARG A 219 11.75 -7.51 -21.29
CA ARG A 219 12.62 -6.39 -21.73
C ARG A 219 14.01 -6.42 -21.09
N CYS A 220 14.13 -6.91 -19.86
CA CYS A 220 15.37 -7.00 -19.10
C CYS A 220 16.28 -8.14 -19.58
N MET A 221 15.74 -9.12 -20.31
CA MET A 221 16.48 -10.28 -20.83
C MET A 221 17.01 -10.08 -22.25
N ARG A 222 16.63 -8.98 -22.92
CA ARG A 222 17.14 -8.67 -24.26
C ARG A 222 18.63 -8.33 -24.16
N LYS A 223 19.45 -9.10 -24.88
CA LYS A 223 20.86 -8.74 -25.09
C LYS A 223 20.88 -7.45 -25.92
N LEU A 224 21.80 -6.55 -25.60
CA LEU A 224 22.11 -5.44 -26.50
C LEU A 224 22.68 -6.06 -27.77
N ASP A 225 22.11 -5.74 -28.92
CA ASP A 225 22.69 -6.16 -30.20
C ASP A 225 24.12 -5.61 -30.25
N GLU A 226 25.10 -6.49 -30.46
CA GLU A 226 26.50 -6.11 -30.61
C GLU A 226 26.62 -5.26 -31.88
N TYR A 227 27.05 -4.00 -31.72
CA TYR A 227 27.37 -3.08 -32.82
C TYR A 227 28.63 -3.52 -33.58
#